data_AF-A0A0N4VS96-F1
#
_entry.id   AF-A0A0N4VS96-F1
#
_cell.length_a   1.000
_cell.length_b   1.000
_cell.length_c   1.000
_cell.angle_alpha   90.00
_cell.angle_beta   90.00
_cell.angle_gamma   90.00
#
_symmetry.space_group_name_H-M   'P 1'
#
loop_
_entity.id
_entity.type
_entity.pdbx_description
1 polymer ?
#
loop_
_entity_poly.entity_id
_entity_poly.type
_entity_poly.pdbx_seq_one_letter_code
_entity_poly.pdbx_strand_id
1 'polypeptide(L)'
;MPSQDQLKEIFNLYDEELDGKIDGTQIGDVVRAAGLKPTNAMVVKASGQEFKRKGEKRITFEEWLPIFEQLSKEKVNFDIL
;
A
#
# COMPACT_ATOMS: atom_id res chain seq x y z
N MET A 1 -2.34 -7.72 12.69
CA MET A 1 -2.45 -6.81 11.54
C MET A 1 -3.38 -5.67 11.93
N PRO A 2 -3.18 -4.43 11.44
CA PRO A 2 -4.11 -3.33 11.72
C PRO A 2 -5.53 -3.66 11.26
N SER A 3 -6.55 -3.09 11.91
CA SER A 3 -7.93 -3.16 11.41
C SER A 3 -8.09 -2.36 10.12
N GLN A 4 -9.16 -2.59 9.37
CA GLN A 4 -9.43 -1.83 8.15
C GLN A 4 -9.54 -0.31 8.42
N ASP A 5 -10.13 0.09 9.55
CA ASP A 5 -10.22 1.50 9.94
C ASP A 5 -8.83 2.10 10.21
N GLN A 6 -7.97 1.38 10.92
CA GLN A 6 -6.57 1.80 11.13
C GLN A 6 -5.80 1.90 9.80
N LEU A 7 -6.04 0.98 8.86
CA LEU A 7 -5.46 1.07 7.52
C LEU A 7 -5.96 2.30 6.77
N LYS A 8 -7.26 2.63 6.88
CA LYS A 8 -7.84 3.83 6.25
C LYS A 8 -7.28 5.10 6.87
N GLU A 9 -7.11 5.16 8.19
CA GLU A 9 -6.45 6.28 8.88
C GLU A 9 -5.01 6.46 8.39
N ILE A 10 -4.22 5.39 8.32
CA ILE A 10 -2.84 5.43 7.80
C ILE A 10 -2.82 5.88 6.34
N PHE A 11 -3.70 5.34 5.51
CA PHE A 11 -3.83 5.73 4.10
C PHE A 11 -4.11 7.23 3.96
N ASN A 12 -5.04 7.76 4.75
CA ASN A 12 -5.42 9.17 4.72
C ASN A 12 -4.29 10.11 5.17
N LEU A 13 -3.29 9.65 5.93
CA LEU A 13 -2.10 10.46 6.24
C LEU A 13 -1.25 10.78 5.00
N TYR A 14 -1.41 9.99 3.93
CA TYR A 14 -0.70 10.16 2.66
C TYR A 14 -1.55 10.82 1.57
N ASP A 15 -2.85 11.06 1.82
CA ASP A 15 -3.71 11.78 0.90
C ASP A 15 -3.42 13.29 0.97
N GLU A 16 -2.50 13.73 0.10
CA GLU A 16 -2.08 15.12 0.02
C GLU A 16 -3.19 16.07 -0.50
N GLU A 17 -4.21 15.55 -1.18
CA GLU A 17 -5.27 16.35 -1.82
C GLU A 17 -6.63 16.28 -1.09
N LEU A 18 -6.74 15.46 -0.04
CA LEU A 18 -7.96 15.25 0.75
C LEU A 18 -9.17 14.78 -0.09
N ASP A 19 -8.95 13.99 -1.13
CA ASP A 19 -9.99 13.47 -2.03
C ASP A 19 -10.26 11.95 -1.85
N GLY A 20 -9.62 11.32 -0.87
CA GLY A 20 -9.67 9.89 -0.60
C GLY A 20 -8.73 9.05 -1.45
N LYS A 21 -7.68 9.64 -2.05
CA LYS A 21 -6.70 8.94 -2.89
C LYS A 21 -5.25 9.30 -2.54
N ILE A 22 -4.33 8.40 -2.87
CA ILE A 22 -2.88 8.64 -2.81
C ILE A 22 -2.30 8.60 -4.22
N ASP A 23 -1.11 9.15 -4.40
CA ASP A 23 -0.36 8.95 -5.64
C ASP A 23 0.12 7.49 -5.75
N GLY A 24 0.12 6.92 -6.95
CA GLY A 24 0.57 5.55 -7.19
C GLY A 24 2.02 5.28 -6.76
N THR A 25 2.88 6.31 -6.76
CA THR A 25 4.26 6.22 -6.27
C THR A 25 4.32 6.00 -4.74
N GLN A 26 3.26 6.31 -3.99
CA GLN A 26 3.20 6.21 -2.54
C GLN A 26 2.75 4.83 -2.03
N ILE A 27 2.27 3.92 -2.90
CA ILE A 27 1.71 2.61 -2.49
C ILE A 27 2.66 1.88 -1.53
N GLY A 28 3.94 1.79 -1.88
CA GLY A 28 4.94 1.09 -1.07
C GLY A 28 5.18 1.74 0.30
N ASP A 29 5.09 3.06 0.39
CA ASP A 29 5.30 3.80 1.63
C ASP A 29 4.12 3.65 2.58
N VAL A 30 2.89 3.71 2.06
CA VAL A 30 1.69 3.45 2.87
C VAL A 30 1.69 2.02 3.40
N VAL A 31 2.11 1.04 2.60
CA VAL A 31 2.25 -0.35 3.05
C VAL A 31 3.28 -0.49 4.17
N ARG A 32 4.38 0.26 4.12
CA ARG A 32 5.40 0.28 5.19
C ARG A 32 4.89 0.97 6.45
N ALA A 33 4.16 2.07 6.30
CA ALA A 33 3.50 2.75 7.41
C ALA A 33 2.47 1.85 8.11
N ALA A 34 1.78 1.01 7.35
CA ALA A 34 0.87 -0.02 7.86
C ALA A 34 1.58 -1.25 8.49
N GLY A 35 2.92 -1.22 8.61
CA GLY A 35 3.70 -2.18 9.38
C GLY A 35 4.21 -3.40 8.60
N LEU A 36 4.07 -3.41 7.27
CA LEU A 36 4.72 -4.43 6.42
C LEU A 36 6.13 -3.97 6.00
N LYS A 37 6.94 -4.90 5.52
CA LYS A 37 8.32 -4.63 5.06
C LYS A 37 8.57 -5.16 3.64
N PRO A 38 7.76 -4.81 2.63
CA PRO A 38 7.95 -5.32 1.28
C PRO A 38 9.15 -4.65 0.59
N THR A 39 9.81 -5.41 -0.28
CA THR A 39 10.73 -4.84 -1.28
C THR A 39 9.93 -4.13 -2.37
N ASN A 40 10.56 -3.24 -3.14
CA ASN A 40 9.90 -2.58 -4.27
C ASN A 40 9.41 -3.59 -5.31
N ALA A 41 10.14 -4.69 -5.55
CA ALA A 41 9.73 -5.74 -6.47
C ALA A 41 8.43 -6.43 -6.01
N MET A 42 8.26 -6.67 -4.69
CA MET A 42 7.02 -7.21 -4.14
C MET A 42 5.86 -6.22 -4.33
N VAL A 43 6.09 -4.93 -4.08
CA VAL A 43 5.09 -3.88 -4.30
C VAL A 43 4.66 -3.86 -5.77
N VAL A 44 5.59 -3.81 -6.72
CA VAL A 44 5.28 -3.82 -8.17
C VAL A 44 4.49 -5.07 -8.57
N LYS A 45 4.88 -6.24 -8.07
CA LYS A 45 4.16 -7.50 -8.30
C LYS A 45 2.73 -7.45 -7.77
N ALA A 46 2.52 -6.92 -6.56
CA ALA A 46 1.19 -6.82 -5.94
C ALA A 46 0.31 -5.72 -6.56
N SER A 47 0.92 -4.59 -6.97
CA SER A 47 0.24 -3.50 -7.67
C SER A 47 -0.06 -3.81 -9.14
N GLY A 48 0.56 -4.85 -9.71
CA GLY A 48 0.44 -5.24 -11.12
C GLY A 48 1.18 -4.32 -12.11
N GLN A 49 1.72 -3.20 -11.62
CA GLN A 49 2.50 -2.25 -12.39
C GLN A 49 3.41 -1.43 -11.47
N GLU A 50 4.39 -0.75 -12.07
CA GLU A 50 5.24 0.22 -11.39
C GLU A 50 4.81 1.63 -11.76
N PHE A 51 4.56 2.48 -10.76
CA PHE A 51 4.31 3.91 -10.94
C PHE A 51 5.63 4.65 -10.74
N LYS A 52 6.12 5.33 -11.77
CA LYS A 52 7.48 5.91 -11.79
C LYS A 52 7.49 7.41 -11.60
N ARG A 53 6.39 8.09 -11.94
CA ARG A 53 6.30 9.55 -11.84
C ARG A 53 5.07 9.93 -11.04
N LYS A 54 5.25 10.93 -10.17
CA LYS A 54 4.15 11.59 -9.48
C LYS A 54 3.14 12.12 -10.50
N GLY A 55 1.86 11.90 -10.24
CA GLY A 55 0.73 12.29 -11.09
C GLY A 55 0.34 11.29 -12.17
N GLU A 56 1.02 10.13 -12.29
CA GLU A 56 0.66 9.11 -13.30
C GLU A 56 -0.71 8.48 -13.01
N LYS A 57 -0.99 8.19 -11.74
CA LYS A 57 -2.28 7.65 -11.29
C LYS A 57 -2.49 8.00 -9.82
N ARG A 58 -3.74 8.36 -9.46
CA ARG A 58 -4.22 8.41 -8.09
C ARG A 58 -4.99 7.13 -7.77
N ILE A 59 -4.75 6.56 -6.59
CA ILE A 59 -5.23 5.25 -6.14
C ILE A 59 -6.19 5.45 -4.99
N THR A 60 -7.39 4.85 -5.03
CA THR A 60 -8.32 4.90 -3.88
C THR A 60 -7.91 3.90 -2.79
N PHE A 61 -8.47 4.03 -1.59
CA PHE A 61 -8.27 3.05 -0.53
C PHE A 61 -8.71 1.64 -0.96
N GLU A 62 -9.81 1.53 -1.70
CA GLU A 62 -10.39 0.27 -2.17
C GLU A 62 -9.51 -0.40 -3.25
N GLU A 63 -8.79 0.39 -4.05
CA GLU A 63 -7.76 -0.12 -4.97
C GLU A 63 -6.48 -0.54 -4.23
N TRP A 64 -6.13 0.14 -3.13
CA TRP A 64 -4.92 -0.12 -2.36
C TRP A 64 -5.05 -1.32 -1.41
N LEU A 65 -6.21 -1.52 -0.79
CA LEU A 65 -6.42 -2.57 0.23
C LEU A 65 -6.08 -3.99 -0.28
N PRO A 66 -6.48 -4.42 -1.49
CA PRO A 66 -6.09 -5.72 -2.02
C PRO A 66 -4.57 -5.90 -2.17
N ILE A 67 -3.85 -4.81 -2.49
CA ILE A 67 -2.37 -4.81 -2.60
C ILE A 67 -1.76 -5.08 -1.22
N PHE A 68 -2.26 -4.40 -0.19
CA PHE A 68 -1.84 -4.61 1.19
C PHE A 68 -2.13 -6.05 1.67
N GLU A 69 -3.32 -6.57 1.40
CA GLU A 69 -3.72 -7.93 1.76
C GLU A 69 -2.87 -9.02 1.08
N GLN A 70 -2.46 -8.79 -0.17
CA GLN A 70 -1.54 -9.69 -0.86
C GLN A 70 -0.17 -9.70 -0.18
N LEU A 71 0.38 -8.52 0.13
CA LEU A 71 1.71 -8.39 0.75
C LEU A 71 1.72 -8.89 2.21
N SER A 72 0.60 -8.80 2.92
CA SER A 72 0.51 -9.28 4.30
C SER A 72 0.57 -10.80 4.39
N LYS A 73 0.04 -11.50 3.38
CA LYS A 73 0.17 -12.97 3.25
C LYS A 73 1.61 -13.39 2.98
N GLU A 74 2.37 -12.62 2.19
CA GLU A 74 3.79 -12.89 1.96
C GLU A 74 4.64 -12.68 3.23
N LYS A 75 4.26 -11.75 4.13
CA LYS A 75 4.90 -11.59 5.45
C LYS A 75 4.74 -12.82 6.34
N VAL A 76 3.54 -13.41 6.40
CA VAL A 76 3.26 -14.58 7.24
C VAL A 76 4.20 -15.75 6.92
N ASN A 77 4.62 -15.90 5.67
CA ASN A 77 5.57 -16.95 5.28
C ASN A 77 6.97 -16.79 5.91
N PHE A 78 7.39 -15.58 6.28
CA PHE A 78 8.70 -15.35 6.91
C PHE A 78 8.67 -15.50 8.44
N ASP A 79 7.50 -15.40 9.06
CA ASP A 79 7.34 -15.46 10.52
C ASP A 79 7.15 -16.92 11.06
N ILE A 80 7.18 -17.95 10.18
CA ILE A 80 7.02 -19.39 10.54
C ILE A 80 8.38 -20.14 10.53
N LEU A 81 9.51 -19.44 10.66
CA LEU A 81 10.84 -20.04 10.83
C LEU A 81 11.41 -19.80 12.23
#